data_AF-A0A0M2V8M5-F1
#
_entry.id   AF-A0A0M2V8M5-F1
#
_cell.length_a   1.000
_cell.length_b   1.000
_cell.length_c   1.000
_cell.angle_alpha   90.00
_cell.angle_beta   90.00
_cell.angle_gamma   90.00
#
_symmetry.space_group_name_H-M   'P 1'
#
loop_
_entity.id
_entity.type
_entity.pdbx_description
1 polymer ?
#
loop_
_entity_poly.entity_id
_entity_poly.type
_entity_poly.pdbx_seq_one_letter_code
_entity_poly.pdbx_strand_id
1 'polypeptide(L)'
;MYECYRRCCPFNRSAAPLTKRELECLNWAAAGKTSWEIGHILGISERTVNFHIGNCMQKTNSANRQQAISKCLSIEIISCGTF
;
A
#
# COMPACT_ATOMS: atom_id res chain seq x y z
N MET A 1 11.75 22.93 23.53
CA MET A 1 12.27 21.58 23.23
C MET A 1 11.25 20.83 22.35
N TYR A 2 10.77 21.47 21.28
CA TYR A 2 9.54 21.07 20.55
C TYR A 2 9.74 21.00 19.02
N GLU A 3 10.99 20.87 18.55
CA GLU A 3 11.38 21.13 17.15
C GLU A 3 11.91 19.88 16.41
N CYS A 4 11.56 18.65 16.83
CA CYS A 4 11.89 17.43 16.09
C CYS A 4 10.69 16.71 15.46
N TYR A 5 9.49 17.31 15.51
CA TYR A 5 8.26 16.74 14.94
C TYR A 5 8.12 16.96 13.41
N ARG A 6 9.02 17.74 12.78
CA ARG A 6 8.93 18.10 11.36
C ARG A 6 10.02 17.50 10.47
N ARG A 7 10.58 16.35 10.84
CA ARG A 7 11.60 15.70 10.00
C ARG A 7 10.95 14.99 8.82
N CYS A 8 10.76 15.77 7.76
CA CYS A 8 11.05 15.44 6.38
C CYS A 8 10.65 14.03 5.90
N CYS A 9 9.53 13.91 5.20
CA CYS A 9 9.49 13.00 4.06
C CYS A 9 8.77 13.69 2.87
N PRO A 10 9.34 13.62 1.66
CA PRO A 10 8.89 14.33 0.49
C PRO A 10 7.64 13.66 -0.04
N PHE A 11 6.50 14.35 0.02
CA PHE A 11 5.27 13.87 -0.58
C PHE A 11 5.36 13.98 -2.11
N ASN A 12 6.05 13.03 -2.71
CA ASN A 12 6.13 12.88 -4.15
C ASN A 12 4.75 12.46 -4.66
N ARG A 13 3.99 13.43 -5.17
CA ARG A 13 2.70 13.25 -5.88
C ARG A 13 2.84 12.52 -7.22
N SER A 14 3.99 11.90 -7.49
CA SER A 14 4.25 11.08 -8.68
C SER A 14 4.17 9.60 -8.30
N ALA A 15 3.06 9.19 -7.70
CA ALA A 15 2.81 7.76 -7.53
C ALA A 15 2.49 7.20 -8.91
N ALA A 16 3.42 6.43 -9.47
CA ALA A 16 3.18 5.67 -10.69
C ALA A 16 1.81 4.98 -10.59
N PRO A 17 0.99 4.97 -11.66
CA PRO A 17 -0.36 4.44 -11.59
C PRO A 17 -0.31 2.97 -11.18
N LEU A 18 -0.70 2.71 -9.92
CA LEU A 18 -0.85 1.36 -9.42
C LEU A 18 -1.97 0.69 -10.22
N THR A 19 -1.77 -0.57 -10.56
CA THR A 19 -2.84 -1.34 -11.21
C THR A 19 -3.97 -1.59 -10.22
N LYS A 20 -5.19 -1.81 -10.71
CA LYS A 20 -6.36 -2.07 -9.84
C LYS A 20 -6.12 -3.24 -8.88
N ARG A 21 -5.48 -4.32 -9.37
CA ARG A 21 -5.13 -5.52 -8.58
C ARG A 21 -4.13 -5.23 -7.46
N GLU A 22 -3.14 -4.39 -7.74
CA GLU A 22 -2.14 -3.93 -6.78
C GLU A 22 -2.79 -3.10 -5.65
N LEU A 23 -3.72 -2.22 -6.02
CA LEU A 23 -4.53 -1.44 -5.08
C LEU A 23 -5.43 -2.32 -4.22
N GLU A 24 -6.10 -3.31 -4.80
CA GLU A 24 -6.93 -4.25 -4.05
C GLU A 24 -6.10 -5.03 -3.01
N CYS A 25 -4.94 -5.55 -3.41
CA CYS A 25 -4.02 -6.24 -2.49
C CYS A 25 -3.58 -5.33 -1.34
N LEU A 26 -3.23 -4.07 -1.63
CA LEU A 26 -2.85 -3.08 -0.62
C LEU A 26 -4.02 -2.70 0.29
N ASN A 27 -5.24 -2.61 -0.23
CA ASN A 27 -6.43 -2.25 0.55
C ASN A 27 -6.76 -3.33 1.58
N TRP A 28 -6.73 -4.61 1.18
CA TRP A 28 -6.90 -5.72 2.12
C TRP A 28 -5.73 -5.83 3.11
N ALA A 29 -4.51 -5.55 2.66
CA ALA A 29 -3.35 -5.49 3.56
C ALA A 29 -3.47 -4.33 4.57
N ALA A 30 -4.04 -3.19 4.17
CA ALA A 30 -4.35 -2.07 5.06
C ALA A 30 -5.46 -2.41 6.07
N ALA A 31 -6.42 -3.25 5.67
CA ALA A 31 -7.43 -3.83 6.56
C ALA A 31 -6.86 -4.90 7.52
N GLY A 32 -5.55 -5.19 7.47
CA GLY A 32 -4.87 -6.13 8.36
C GLY A 32 -4.97 -7.59 7.93
N LYS A 33 -5.39 -7.87 6.69
CA LYS A 33 -5.44 -9.23 6.15
C LYS A 33 -4.06 -9.77 5.81
N THR A 34 -3.84 -11.05 6.07
CA THR A 34 -2.62 -11.75 5.68
C THR A 34 -2.58 -11.99 4.17
N SER A 35 -1.38 -12.11 3.58
CA SER A 35 -1.25 -12.41 2.13
C SER A 35 -2.02 -13.66 1.71
N TRP A 36 -2.17 -14.63 2.63
CA TRP A 36 -2.95 -15.85 2.41
C TRP A 36 -4.46 -15.56 2.35
N GLU A 37 -5.00 -14.82 3.32
CA GLU A 37 -6.41 -14.39 3.30
C GLU A 37 -6.72 -13.53 2.07
N ILE A 38 -5.82 -12.60 1.73
CA ILE A 38 -5.94 -11.74 0.54
C ILE A 38 -6.00 -12.60 -0.71
N GLY A 39 -5.15 -13.63 -0.80
CA GLY A 39 -5.16 -14.59 -1.90
C GLY A 39 -6.50 -15.33 -1.98
N HIS A 40 -7.03 -15.76 -0.85
CA HIS A 40 -8.34 -16.41 -0.78
C HIS A 40 -9.48 -15.48 -1.21
N ILE A 41 -9.47 -14.22 -0.79
CA ILE A 41 -10.48 -13.20 -1.14
C ILE A 41 -10.43 -12.87 -2.63
N LEU A 42 -9.24 -12.70 -3.20
CA LEU A 42 -9.04 -12.31 -4.60
C LEU A 42 -9.01 -13.51 -5.58
N GLY A 43 -9.03 -14.74 -5.08
CA GLY A 43 -8.93 -15.97 -5.87
C GLY A 43 -7.54 -16.19 -6.50
N ILE A 44 -6.47 -15.72 -5.86
CA ILE A 44 -5.09 -15.83 -6.33
C ILE A 44 -4.19 -16.50 -5.29
N SER A 45 -3.04 -17.03 -5.72
CA SER A 45 -2.09 -17.63 -4.78
C SER A 45 -1.42 -16.57 -3.89
N GLU A 46 -1.03 -16.94 -2.67
CA GLU A 46 -0.25 -16.07 -1.77
C GLU A 46 1.02 -15.54 -2.44
N ARG A 47 1.68 -16.38 -3.26
CA ARG A 47 2.85 -16.00 -4.04
C ARG A 47 2.54 -14.84 -4.99
N THR A 48 1.39 -14.89 -5.65
CA THR A 48 0.91 -13.84 -6.56
C THR A 48 0.61 -12.55 -5.80
N VAL A 49 0.01 -12.64 -4.61
CA VAL A 49 -0.20 -11.48 -3.72
C VAL A 49 1.13 -10.84 -3.33
N ASN A 50 2.11 -11.63 -2.89
CA ASN A 50 3.43 -11.14 -2.52
C ASN A 50 4.16 -10.50 -3.72
N PHE A 51 3.97 -11.04 -4.93
CA PHE A 51 4.48 -10.44 -6.17
C PHE A 51 3.83 -9.07 -6.45
N HIS A 52 2.51 -8.95 -6.32
CA HIS A 52 1.81 -7.67 -6.49
C HIS A 52 2.26 -6.64 -5.45
N ILE A 53 2.37 -7.01 -4.17
CA ILE A 53 2.86 -6.12 -3.11
C ILE A 53 4.31 -5.71 -3.37
N GLY A 54 5.17 -6.64 -3.82
CA GLY A 54 6.56 -6.33 -4.20
C GLY A 54 6.63 -5.30 -5.33
N ASN A 55 5.81 -5.46 -6.37
CA ASN A 55 5.72 -4.49 -7.46
C ASN A 55 5.19 -3.13 -6.97
N CYS A 56 4.19 -3.12 -6.08
CA CYS A 56 3.69 -1.90 -5.43
C CYS A 56 4.80 -1.18 -4.66
N MET A 57 5.60 -1.93 -3.90
CA MET A 57 6.70 -1.38 -3.11
C MET A 57 7.76 -0.73 -4.01
N GLN A 58 8.11 -1.38 -5.13
CA GLN A 58 9.02 -0.81 -6.12
C GLN A 58 8.43 0.48 -6.73
N LYS A 59 7.17 0.46 -7.16
CA LYS A 59 6.47 1.61 -7.76
C LYS A 59 6.32 2.79 -6.81
N THR A 60 6.07 2.53 -5.53
CA THR A 60 5.94 3.56 -4.48
C THR A 60 7.26 3.92 -3.81
N ASN A 61 8.37 3.28 -4.24
CA ASN A 61 9.71 3.39 -3.68
C ASN A 61 9.70 3.22 -2.14
N SER A 62 9.02 2.17 -1.66
CA SER A 62 8.79 1.89 -0.23
C SER A 62 9.64 0.71 0.23
N ALA A 63 10.31 0.85 1.38
CA ALA A 63 11.15 -0.22 1.92
C ALA A 63 10.34 -1.32 2.63
N ASN A 64 9.17 -0.96 3.18
CA ASN A 64 8.31 -1.88 3.93
C ASN A 64 6.88 -1.90 3.38
N ARG A 65 6.17 -3.02 3.57
CA ARG A 65 4.73 -3.12 3.24
C ARG A 65 3.90 -2.05 3.95
N GLN A 66 4.21 -1.76 5.21
CA GLN A 66 3.53 -0.73 5.99
C GLN A 66 3.80 0.67 5.43
N GLN A 67 5.03 0.96 4.99
CA GLN A 67 5.36 2.21 4.32
C GLN A 67 4.62 2.35 2.98
N ALA A 68 4.49 1.26 2.22
CA ALA A 68 3.72 1.26 0.98
C ALA A 68 2.23 1.56 1.24
N ILE A 69 1.64 0.96 2.28
CA ILE A 69 0.27 1.22 2.73
C ILE A 69 0.11 2.69 3.15
N SER A 70 0.98 3.19 4.05
CA SER A 70 0.91 4.58 4.51
C SER A 70 1.05 5.58 3.37
N LYS A 71 1.95 5.32 2.41
CA LYS A 71 2.05 6.17 1.22
C LYS A 71 0.78 6.10 0.38
N CYS A 72 0.25 4.91 0.11
CA CYS A 72 -0.95 4.74 -0.70
C CYS A 72 -2.20 5.39 -0.07
N LEU A 73 -2.32 5.33 1.26
CA LEU A 73 -3.33 6.07 2.04
C LEU A 73 -3.13 7.59 1.91
N SER A 74 -1.89 8.05 2.03
CA SER A 74 -1.57 9.48 1.93
C SER A 74 -1.84 10.06 0.54
N ILE A 75 -1.77 9.24 -0.52
CA ILE A 75 -2.04 9.64 -1.92
C ILE A 75 -3.56 9.66 -2.24
N GLU A 76 -4.44 9.44 -1.25
CA GLU A 76 -5.91 9.45 -1.41
C GLU A 76 -6.44 8.48 -2.49
N ILE A 77 -5.65 7.49 -2.92
CA ILE A 77 -6.08 6.48 -3.92
C ILE A 77 -6.96 5.40 -3.26
N ILE A 78 -6.79 5.21 -1.95
CA ILE A 78 -7.64 4.31 -1.19
C ILE A 78 -8.90 5.09 -0.85
N SER A 79 -9.98 4.79 -1.58
CA SER A 79 -11.32 5.28 -1.34
C SER A 79 -11.59 5.36 0.16
N CYS A 80 -11.63 6.59 0.68
CA CYS A 80 -12.20 6.89 1.98
C CYS A 80 -13.70 6.59 1.89
N GLY A 81 -14.05 5.31 2.01
CA GLY A 81 -15.40 4.84 2.11
C GLY A 81 -15.87 5.01 3.54
N THR A 82 -16.80 5.95 3.72
CA THR A 82 -18.08 5.69 4.38
C THR A 82 -18.00 4.71 5.56
N PHE A 83 -17.90 5.28 6.76
CA PHE A 83 -18.54 4.71 7.93
C PHE A 83 -20.00 5.16 7.95
#